data_AF-A0A4D6MN14-F1
#
_entry.id   AF-A0A4D6MN14-F1
#
_cell.length_a   1.000
_cell.length_b   1.000
_cell.length_c   1.000
_cell.angle_alpha   90.00
_cell.angle_beta   90.00
_cell.angle_gamma   90.00
#
_symmetry.space_group_name_H-M   'P 1'
#
loop_
_entity.id
_entity.type
_entity.pdbx_description
1 polymer ?
#
loop_
_entity_poly.entity_id
_entity_poly.type
_entity_poly.pdbx_seq_one_letter_code
_entity_poly.pdbx_strand_id
1 'polypeptide(L)'
;MKLSLWENHNISCFQRLRINCRWCHKTSVVTDFPGLNGLGVSAARLDIAKGGSIPMHTHPAATELLIVVEGQITAGFMTPSAVYSKTLKAGDVMVFPQGQLHFQVNSGNGKATAFLAFSSANPGAQLLDLLLFGNSLPSELIAETTFLDVAQVKKVKGRFGGRG
;
A
#
# COMPACT_ATOMS: atom_id res chain seq x y z
N MET A 1 -11.55 -7.51 -36.56
CA MET A 1 -10.66 -6.43 -36.06
C MET A 1 -10.67 -6.51 -34.54
N LYS A 2 -9.68 -7.18 -33.94
CA LYS A 2 -9.53 -7.31 -32.48
C LYS A 2 -8.82 -6.06 -31.98
N LEU A 3 -9.49 -5.25 -31.15
CA LEU A 3 -8.88 -4.14 -30.44
C LEU A 3 -8.29 -4.68 -29.13
N SER A 4 -6.98 -4.81 -29.08
CA SER A 4 -6.19 -5.08 -27.88
C SER A 4 -5.25 -3.92 -27.66
N LEU A 5 -5.58 -2.97 -26.79
CA LEU A 5 -4.63 -1.97 -26.31
C LEU A 5 -4.99 -1.54 -24.88
N TRP A 6 -3.93 -1.28 -24.10
CA TRP A 6 -3.88 -0.62 -22.79
C TRP A 6 -3.94 -1.51 -21.54
N GLU A 7 -2.89 -2.30 -21.35
CA GLU A 7 -2.35 -2.60 -20.01
C GLU A 7 -1.74 -1.30 -19.46
N ASN A 8 -2.51 -0.58 -18.64
CA ASN A 8 -2.00 0.60 -17.94
C ASN A 8 -1.00 0.19 -16.86
N HIS A 9 0.26 0.57 -17.09
CA HIS A 9 1.47 0.28 -16.34
C HIS A 9 1.55 0.80 -14.88
N ASN A 10 0.45 1.19 -14.24
CA ASN A 10 0.46 1.75 -12.88
C ASN A 10 -0.20 0.87 -11.80
N ILE A 11 -0.76 -0.30 -12.15
CA ILE A 11 -1.32 -1.25 -11.17
C ILE A 11 -0.32 -2.37 -10.83
N SER A 12 0.83 -2.45 -11.52
CA SER A 12 1.73 -3.61 -11.44
C SER A 12 2.54 -3.74 -10.15
N CYS A 13 2.51 -2.73 -9.26
CA CYS A 13 3.29 -2.75 -8.02
C CYS A 13 2.87 -3.92 -7.11
N PHE A 14 1.57 -4.21 -7.04
CA PHE A 14 1.01 -5.23 -6.15
C PHE A 14 0.90 -6.63 -6.77
N GLN A 15 0.94 -6.76 -8.11
CA GLN A 15 0.85 -8.08 -8.76
C GLN A 15 2.17 -8.85 -8.80
N ARG A 16 3.33 -8.17 -8.73
CA ARG A 16 4.65 -8.83 -8.75
C ARG A 16 5.11 -9.34 -7.39
N LEU A 17 4.64 -8.72 -6.32
CA LEU A 17 4.90 -9.16 -4.97
C LEU A 17 3.82 -10.18 -4.63
N ARG A 18 4.19 -11.36 -4.14
CA ARG A 18 3.24 -12.36 -3.61
C ARG A 18 2.55 -11.87 -2.31
N ILE A 19 2.15 -10.61 -2.28
CA ILE A 19 1.20 -10.06 -1.33
C ILE A 19 -0.11 -10.77 -1.69
N ASN A 20 -0.71 -11.49 -0.73
CA ASN A 20 -1.99 -12.18 -0.90
C ASN A 20 -3.18 -11.19 -1.06
N CYS A 21 -3.00 -10.07 -1.77
CA CYS A 21 -4.07 -9.23 -2.29
C CYS A 21 -4.41 -9.71 -3.70
N ARG A 22 -5.13 -10.84 -3.78
CA ARG A 22 -5.54 -11.43 -5.07
C ARG A 22 -6.63 -10.62 -5.80
N TRP A 23 -7.09 -9.51 -5.22
CA TRP A 23 -8.12 -8.64 -5.76
C TRP A 23 -7.73 -7.18 -5.52
N CYS A 24 -6.91 -6.66 -6.44
CA CYS A 24 -6.33 -5.33 -6.35
C CYS A 24 -7.41 -4.24 -6.50
N HIS A 25 -7.19 -3.15 -5.77
CA HIS A 25 -8.05 -2.00 -5.58
C HIS A 25 -8.85 -1.53 -6.79
N LYS A 26 -10.13 -1.23 -6.61
CA LYS A 26 -10.85 -0.34 -7.55
C LYS A 26 -10.59 1.09 -7.12
N THR A 27 -9.76 1.79 -7.86
CA THR A 27 -9.37 3.18 -7.60
C THR A 27 -10.25 4.16 -8.37
N SER A 28 -10.45 5.33 -7.77
CA SER A 28 -11.00 6.53 -8.38
C SER A 28 -10.05 7.65 -8.02
N VAL A 29 -8.90 7.69 -8.70
CA VAL A 29 -7.84 8.71 -8.60
C VAL A 29 -7.74 9.45 -9.94
N VAL A 30 -7.14 10.65 -9.98
CA VAL A 30 -7.14 11.51 -11.17
C VAL A 30 -6.53 10.86 -12.42
N THR A 31 -5.60 9.91 -12.26
CA THR A 31 -5.00 9.18 -13.39
C THR A 31 -5.97 8.19 -14.02
N ASP A 32 -6.92 7.66 -13.25
CA ASP A 32 -7.91 6.69 -13.72
C ASP A 32 -9.26 7.37 -14.01
N PHE A 33 -9.56 8.46 -13.31
CA PHE A 33 -10.77 9.25 -13.42
C PHE A 33 -10.45 10.76 -13.44
N PRO A 34 -10.13 11.33 -14.63
CA PRO A 34 -9.68 12.71 -14.77
C PRO A 34 -10.64 13.79 -14.26
N GLY A 35 -11.94 13.47 -14.11
CA GLY A 35 -12.94 14.37 -13.54
C GLY A 35 -12.67 14.80 -12.10
N LEU A 36 -11.75 14.13 -11.40
CA LEU A 36 -11.30 14.53 -10.07
C LEU A 36 -10.27 15.67 -10.07
N ASN A 37 -9.77 16.09 -11.23
CA ASN A 37 -8.78 17.15 -11.32
C ASN A 37 -9.30 18.44 -10.67
N GLY A 38 -8.53 18.99 -9.73
CA GLY A 38 -8.90 20.19 -8.97
C GLY A 38 -9.86 19.99 -7.80
N LEU A 39 -10.45 18.80 -7.61
CA LEU A 39 -11.39 18.54 -6.49
C LEU A 39 -10.68 18.27 -5.15
N GLY A 40 -9.39 17.94 -5.18
CA GLY A 40 -8.61 17.67 -3.96
C GLY A 40 -9.02 16.38 -3.25
N VAL A 41 -9.75 15.46 -3.90
CA VAL A 41 -10.21 14.21 -3.31
C VAL A 41 -10.11 13.05 -4.30
N SER A 42 -9.88 11.84 -3.76
CA SER A 42 -9.96 10.58 -4.49
C SER A 42 -10.41 9.46 -3.56
N ALA A 43 -10.68 8.28 -4.10
CA ALA A 43 -11.13 7.14 -3.32
C ALA A 43 -10.60 5.82 -3.89
N ALA A 44 -10.62 4.77 -3.05
CA ALA A 44 -10.35 3.41 -3.48
C ALA A 44 -11.22 2.41 -2.72
N ARG A 45 -11.46 1.26 -3.32
CA ARG A 45 -11.96 0.06 -2.63
C ARG A 45 -10.79 -0.88 -2.36
N LEU A 46 -10.72 -1.41 -1.15
CA LEU A 46 -9.72 -2.35 -0.67
C LEU A 46 -10.39 -3.70 -0.36
N ASP A 47 -9.89 -4.78 -0.95
CA ASP A 47 -10.34 -6.15 -0.70
C ASP A 47 -9.13 -7.02 -0.34
N ILE A 48 -9.02 -7.43 0.93
CA ILE A 48 -7.88 -8.23 1.43
C ILE A 48 -8.34 -9.67 1.67
N ALA A 49 -7.68 -10.64 1.01
CA ALA A 49 -7.95 -12.06 1.26
C ALA A 49 -7.53 -12.47 2.68
N LYS A 50 -8.02 -13.62 3.16
CA LYS A 50 -7.62 -14.17 4.46
C LYS A 50 -6.08 -14.28 4.53
N GLY A 51 -5.49 -13.71 5.59
CA GLY A 51 -4.02 -13.68 5.79
C GLY A 51 -3.26 -12.77 4.82
N GLY A 52 -3.96 -11.94 4.04
CA GLY A 52 -3.37 -10.89 3.22
C GLY A 52 -3.09 -9.62 4.01
N SER A 53 -2.32 -8.73 3.41
CA SER A 53 -2.00 -7.41 3.95
C SER A 53 -1.78 -6.41 2.85
N ILE A 54 -1.83 -5.14 3.21
CA ILE A 54 -1.14 -4.06 2.51
C ILE A 54 0.11 -3.76 3.36
N PRO A 55 1.32 -3.94 2.79
CA PRO A 55 2.57 -3.79 3.54
C PRO A 55 2.79 -2.34 3.95
N MET A 56 3.85 -2.10 4.71
CA MET A 56 4.22 -0.75 5.14
C MET A 56 4.36 0.21 3.94
N HIS A 57 3.55 1.26 3.92
CA HIS A 57 3.53 2.24 2.84
C HIS A 57 3.11 3.63 3.32
N THR A 58 3.25 4.61 2.44
CA THR A 58 2.87 6.01 2.68
C THR A 58 2.19 6.64 1.45
N HIS A 59 1.38 7.67 1.70
CA HIS A 59 0.77 8.55 0.71
C HIS A 59 1.37 9.95 0.83
N PRO A 60 2.38 10.31 0.01
CA PRO A 60 3.09 11.57 0.15
C PRO A 60 2.20 12.81 -0.02
N ALA A 61 1.13 12.69 -0.82
CA ALA A 61 0.28 13.80 -1.19
C ALA A 61 -1.11 13.77 -0.54
N ALA A 62 -1.41 12.82 0.36
CA ALA A 62 -2.74 12.74 0.98
C ALA A 62 -2.76 12.12 2.38
N THR A 63 -3.66 12.61 3.22
CA THR A 63 -4.21 11.86 4.35
C THR A 63 -5.16 10.79 3.80
N GLU A 64 -5.15 9.60 4.39
CA GLU A 64 -6.08 8.51 4.08
C GLU A 64 -7.13 8.34 5.19
N LEU A 65 -8.38 8.16 4.80
CA LEU A 65 -9.48 7.69 5.63
C LEU A 65 -9.82 6.27 5.20
N LEU A 66 -9.84 5.31 6.13
CA LEU A 66 -10.24 3.93 5.92
C LEU A 66 -11.55 3.63 6.66
N ILE A 67 -12.52 3.06 5.95
CA ILE A 67 -13.83 2.65 6.47
C ILE A 67 -14.00 1.16 6.20
N VAL A 68 -14.06 0.34 7.25
CA VAL A 68 -14.26 -1.12 7.09
C VAL A 68 -15.73 -1.41 6.88
N VAL A 69 -16.06 -2.18 5.85
CA VAL A 69 -17.44 -2.57 5.52
C VAL A 69 -17.68 -4.08 5.65
N GLU A 70 -16.63 -4.90 5.67
CA GLU A 70 -16.73 -6.35 5.82
C GLU A 70 -15.47 -6.90 6.49
N GLY A 71 -15.63 -7.92 7.34
CA GLY A 71 -14.50 -8.63 7.94
C GLY A 71 -13.80 -7.86 9.06
N GLN A 72 -12.50 -8.11 9.21
CA GLN A 72 -11.67 -7.54 10.26
C GLN A 72 -10.29 -7.17 9.72
N ILE A 73 -9.85 -5.93 10.00
CA ILE A 73 -8.57 -5.39 9.58
C ILE A 73 -7.84 -4.84 10.80
N THR A 74 -6.66 -5.36 11.11
CA THR A 74 -5.74 -4.70 12.04
C THR A 74 -4.92 -3.69 11.23
N ALA A 75 -5.05 -2.41 11.57
CA ALA A 75 -4.37 -1.33 10.88
C ALA A 75 -3.71 -0.39 11.88
N GLY A 76 -2.67 0.32 11.42
CA GLY A 76 -1.95 1.23 12.29
C GLY A 76 -0.87 2.05 11.62
N PHE A 77 -0.43 3.07 12.33
CA PHE A 77 0.71 3.92 11.99
C PHE A 77 1.56 4.18 13.25
N MET A 78 2.78 4.70 13.05
CA MET A 78 3.75 4.90 14.11
C MET A 78 4.35 6.29 14.03
N THR A 79 4.68 6.85 15.18
CA THR A 79 5.47 8.09 15.34
C THR A 79 6.73 7.75 16.13
N PRO A 80 7.71 8.66 16.26
CA PRO A 80 8.89 8.42 17.09
C PRO A 80 8.57 8.09 18.56
N SER A 81 7.42 8.52 19.07
CA SER A 81 7.04 8.39 20.49
C SER A 81 5.87 7.43 20.76
N ALA A 82 5.10 7.04 19.73
CA ALA A 82 3.88 6.26 19.93
C ALA A 82 3.53 5.38 18.74
N VAL A 83 2.88 4.25 19.03
CA VAL A 83 2.28 3.34 18.05
C VAL A 83 0.76 3.45 18.17
N TYR A 84 0.10 3.72 17.05
CA TYR A 84 -1.35 3.80 16.93
C TYR A 84 -1.83 2.60 16.11
N SER A 85 -2.33 1.57 16.78
CA SER A 85 -2.79 0.33 16.13
C SER A 85 -4.11 -0.13 16.72
N LYS A 86 -5.04 -0.54 15.85
CA LYS A 86 -6.36 -1.05 16.26
C LYS A 86 -6.83 -2.16 15.32
N THR A 87 -7.53 -3.14 15.88
CA THR A 87 -8.31 -4.10 15.12
C THR A 87 -9.69 -3.52 14.84
N LEU A 88 -9.95 -3.20 13.58
CA LEU A 88 -11.15 -2.59 13.04
C LEU A 88 -12.10 -3.68 12.51
N LYS A 89 -13.40 -3.53 12.78
CA LYS A 89 -14.49 -4.38 12.28
C LYS A 89 -15.40 -3.56 11.37
N ALA A 90 -16.36 -4.21 10.70
CA ALA A 90 -17.35 -3.50 9.90
C ALA A 90 -18.01 -2.33 10.68
N GLY A 91 -18.01 -1.14 10.09
CA GLY A 91 -18.46 0.12 10.69
C GLY A 91 -17.36 0.94 11.36
N ASP A 92 -16.20 0.35 11.69
CA ASP A 92 -15.07 1.09 12.23
C ASP A 92 -14.34 1.92 11.16
N VAL A 93 -13.75 3.02 11.62
CA VAL A 93 -13.02 3.99 10.79
C VAL A 93 -11.65 4.25 11.39
N MET A 94 -10.66 4.51 10.54
CA MET A 94 -9.32 4.97 10.94
C MET A 94 -8.79 6.01 9.95
N VAL A 95 -8.00 6.97 10.45
CA VAL A 95 -7.35 8.00 9.64
C VAL A 95 -5.84 7.83 9.74
N PHE A 96 -5.15 7.89 8.61
CA PHE A 96 -3.70 7.89 8.50
C PHE A 96 -3.22 9.27 8.03
N PRO A 97 -2.42 10.00 8.83
CA PRO A 97 -1.93 11.32 8.45
C PRO A 97 -1.12 11.30 7.14
N GLN A 98 -1.18 12.41 6.40
CA GLN A 98 -0.40 12.56 5.17
C GLN A 98 1.08 12.24 5.37
N GLY A 99 1.65 11.44 4.47
CA GLY A 99 3.06 11.07 4.50
C GLY A 99 3.42 10.05 5.59
N GLN A 100 2.49 9.65 6.45
CA GLN A 100 2.78 8.76 7.57
C GLN A 100 2.90 7.29 7.11
N LEU A 101 3.98 6.62 7.51
CA LEU A 101 4.16 5.19 7.28
C LEU A 101 3.11 4.39 8.06
N HIS A 102 2.35 3.54 7.38
CA HIS A 102 1.23 2.79 7.95
C HIS A 102 1.01 1.45 7.22
N PHE A 103 0.11 0.62 7.77
CA PHE A 103 -0.17 -0.73 7.27
C PHE A 103 -1.63 -1.16 7.50
N GLN A 104 -2.06 -2.20 6.78
CA GLN A 104 -3.32 -2.91 7.00
C GLN A 104 -3.09 -4.42 6.88
N VAL A 105 -3.59 -5.21 7.82
CA VAL A 105 -3.53 -6.68 7.81
C VAL A 105 -4.93 -7.22 8.01
N ASN A 106 -5.36 -8.16 7.15
CA ASN A 106 -6.58 -8.91 7.40
C ASN A 106 -6.32 -9.92 8.52
N SER A 107 -6.75 -9.57 9.72
CA SER A 107 -6.65 -10.39 10.94
C SER A 107 -7.87 -11.29 11.18
N GLY A 108 -8.85 -11.23 10.28
CA GLY A 108 -10.05 -12.06 10.32
C GLY A 108 -9.87 -13.46 9.71
N ASN A 109 -10.90 -14.28 9.86
CA ASN A 109 -10.94 -15.65 9.34
C ASN A 109 -11.42 -15.77 7.88
N GLY A 110 -11.87 -14.67 7.29
CA GLY A 110 -12.40 -14.59 5.93
C GLY A 110 -11.79 -13.44 5.15
N LYS A 111 -12.47 -13.01 4.08
CA LYS A 111 -12.12 -11.79 3.36
C LYS A 111 -12.44 -10.55 4.21
N ALA A 112 -11.67 -9.48 4.05
CA ALA A 112 -12.00 -8.16 4.57
C ALA A 112 -12.16 -7.16 3.42
N THR A 113 -13.14 -6.25 3.55
CA THR A 113 -13.42 -5.21 2.57
C THR A 113 -13.48 -3.86 3.27
N ALA A 114 -12.84 -2.84 2.69
CA ALA A 114 -12.86 -1.46 3.16
C ALA A 114 -12.95 -0.47 1.99
N PHE A 115 -13.41 0.74 2.28
CA PHE A 115 -13.31 1.88 1.37
C PHE A 115 -12.32 2.89 1.93
N LEU A 116 -11.53 3.46 1.04
CA LEU A 116 -10.52 4.46 1.32
C LEU A 116 -10.95 5.78 0.67
N ALA A 117 -10.74 6.89 1.36
CA ALA A 117 -10.85 8.23 0.80
C ALA A 117 -9.57 9.01 1.10
N PHE A 118 -9.12 9.82 0.15
CA PHE A 118 -7.86 10.54 0.24
C PHE A 118 -8.09 12.04 0.10
N SER A 119 -7.33 12.84 0.85
CA SER A 119 -7.33 14.31 0.77
C SER A 119 -6.55 14.87 -0.42
N SER A 120 -6.48 14.13 -1.52
CA SER A 120 -5.90 14.56 -2.80
C SER A 120 -6.52 13.77 -3.94
N ALA A 121 -6.63 14.41 -5.11
CA ALA A 121 -7.02 13.72 -6.34
C ALA A 121 -5.94 12.74 -6.83
N ASN A 122 -4.69 12.92 -6.40
CA ASN A 122 -3.57 12.04 -6.68
C ASN A 122 -2.77 11.79 -5.38
N PRO A 123 -3.14 10.79 -4.57
CA PRO A 123 -2.47 10.55 -3.29
C PRO A 123 -1.03 10.06 -3.45
N GLY A 124 -0.71 9.41 -4.57
CA GLY A 124 0.51 8.63 -4.75
C GLY A 124 0.56 7.44 -3.79
N ALA A 125 1.50 6.52 -3.97
CA ALA A 125 1.76 5.46 -2.99
C ALA A 125 3.23 5.05 -3.04
N GLN A 126 3.85 4.90 -1.88
CA GLN A 126 5.24 4.48 -1.74
C GLN A 126 5.31 3.28 -0.78
N LEU A 127 5.68 2.12 -1.30
CA LEU A 127 5.85 0.91 -0.51
C LEU A 127 7.29 0.82 0.00
N LEU A 128 7.46 0.73 1.31
CA LEU A 128 8.78 0.74 1.95
C LEU A 128 9.68 -0.36 1.40
N ASP A 129 9.16 -1.59 1.30
CA ASP A 129 9.95 -2.74 0.85
C ASP A 129 10.43 -2.61 -0.60
N LEU A 130 9.65 -1.94 -1.47
CA LEU A 130 10.06 -1.70 -2.86
C LEU A 130 11.10 -0.58 -2.96
N LEU A 131 10.98 0.45 -2.12
CA LEU A 131 11.96 1.53 -2.04
C LEU A 131 13.29 1.06 -1.45
N LEU A 132 13.29 0.04 -0.59
CA LEU A 132 14.52 -0.57 -0.08
C LEU A 132 15.06 -1.67 -1.00
N PHE A 133 14.20 -2.59 -1.44
CA PHE A 133 14.65 -3.87 -2.00
C PHE A 133 14.19 -4.14 -3.44
N GLY A 134 13.27 -3.36 -4.00
CA GLY A 134 12.70 -3.58 -5.33
C GLY A 134 13.39 -2.83 -6.47
N ASN A 135 14.49 -2.13 -6.20
CA ASN A 135 15.16 -1.23 -7.14
C ASN A 135 16.66 -1.54 -7.25
N SER A 136 17.44 -0.60 -7.81
CA SER A 136 18.87 -0.73 -8.09
C SER A 136 19.81 -0.01 -7.09
N LEU A 137 19.31 0.47 -5.95
CA LEU A 137 20.10 1.11 -4.89
C LEU A 137 21.15 0.10 -4.36
N PRO A 138 22.47 0.34 -4.38
CA PRO A 138 23.47 -0.65 -3.96
C PRO A 138 23.17 -1.33 -2.62
N SER A 139 23.35 -2.65 -2.54
CA SER A 139 23.11 -3.43 -1.32
C SER A 139 23.92 -2.93 -0.14
N GLU A 140 25.14 -2.45 -0.41
CA GLU A 140 26.05 -1.89 0.57
C GLU A 140 25.46 -0.61 1.20
N LEU A 141 24.82 0.27 0.43
CA LEU A 141 24.20 1.48 0.98
C LEU A 141 22.99 1.17 1.86
N ILE A 142 22.21 0.14 1.51
CA ILE A 142 21.10 -0.30 2.37
C ILE A 142 21.65 -0.92 3.66
N ALA A 143 22.74 -1.68 3.58
CA ALA A 143 23.39 -2.22 4.78
C ALA A 143 23.93 -1.10 5.69
N GLU A 144 24.56 -0.06 5.12
CA GLU A 144 25.06 1.10 5.90
C GLU A 144 23.96 1.94 6.55
N THR A 145 22.76 1.98 5.95
CA THR A 145 21.63 2.81 6.42
C THR A 145 20.60 2.02 7.22
N THR A 146 20.83 0.73 7.45
CA THR A 146 19.95 -0.15 8.23
C THR A 146 20.77 -1.02 9.17
N PHE A 147 20.12 -1.93 9.90
CA PHE A 147 20.81 -2.93 10.73
C PHE A 147 20.88 -4.31 10.04
N LEU A 148 20.77 -4.34 8.71
CA LEU A 148 20.87 -5.55 7.91
C LEU A 148 22.29 -5.71 7.34
N ASP A 149 22.81 -6.93 7.35
CA ASP A 149 24.04 -7.22 6.61
C ASP A 149 23.79 -7.33 5.09
N VAL A 150 24.86 -7.20 4.30
CA VAL A 150 24.77 -7.23 2.82
C VAL A 150 24.15 -8.54 2.30
N ALA A 151 24.37 -9.67 2.97
CA ALA A 151 23.81 -10.96 2.56
C ALA A 151 22.29 -11.02 2.81
N GLN A 152 21.83 -10.47 3.94
CA GLN A 152 20.41 -10.29 4.25
C GLN A 152 19.74 -9.37 3.23
N VAL A 153 20.36 -8.23 2.90
CA VAL A 153 19.84 -7.31 1.89
C VAL A 153 19.71 -8.00 0.52
N LYS A 154 20.77 -8.64 0.03
CA LYS A 154 20.75 -9.36 -1.26
C LYS A 154 19.68 -10.45 -1.29
N LYS A 155 19.52 -11.18 -0.18
CA LYS A 155 18.46 -12.20 -0.03
C LYS A 155 17.06 -11.58 -0.14
N VAL A 156 16.81 -10.45 0.51
CA VAL A 156 15.51 -9.78 0.42
C VAL A 156 15.29 -9.20 -0.97
N LYS A 157 16.28 -8.53 -1.57
CA LYS A 157 16.21 -8.03 -2.95
C LYS A 157 15.83 -9.10 -3.97
N GLY A 158 16.38 -10.29 -3.83
CA GLY A 158 16.02 -11.44 -4.67
C GLY A 158 14.52 -11.77 -4.66
N ARG A 159 13.80 -11.48 -3.55
CA ARG A 159 12.34 -11.65 -3.44
C ARG A 159 11.54 -10.57 -4.18
N PHE A 160 12.08 -9.37 -4.29
CA PHE A 160 11.44 -8.22 -4.93
C PHE A 160 11.92 -7.99 -6.37
N GLY A 161 12.89 -8.78 -6.86
CA GLY A 161 13.52 -8.58 -8.17
C GLY A 161 14.47 -7.39 -8.23
N GLY A 162 14.92 -6.89 -7.08
CA GLY A 162 15.89 -5.81 -6.98
C GLY A 162 17.29 -6.23 -7.42
N ARG A 163 18.11 -5.23 -7.77
CA ARG A 163 19.51 -5.37 -8.22
C ARG A 163 20.41 -4.43 -7.43
N GLY A 164 21.73 -4.57 -7.59
CA GLY A 164 22.73 -3.81 -6.82
C GLY A 164 23.02 -4.47 -5.49
#